data_AF-A0A844MP86-F1
#
_entry.id   AF-A0A844MP86-F1
#
_cell.length_a   1.000
_cell.length_b   1.000
_cell.length_c   1.000
_cell.angle_alpha   90.00
_cell.angle_beta   90.00
_cell.angle_gamma   90.00
#
_symmetry.space_group_name_H-M   'P 1'
#
loop_
_entity.id
_entity.type
_entity.pdbx_description
1 polymer ?
#
loop_
_entity_poly.entity_id
_entity_poly.type
_entity_poly.pdbx_seq_one_letter_code
_entity_poly.pdbx_strand_id
1 'polypeptide(L)'
;MTKLGTKTSIDEQSGKYYFACGFLWWVFHAFYRLLESIETDDIQDRLNECELEFEEVGRWLLDESGKAGLAFRIENKNVSIFAYIEQYEKTIMNWIRDLDSASRNLNQGIASQHYYFYYLECEWLVYMLSVFDRFVKTLNVPELLQSYLDASLHFKDLSDWLQEELSSVAINFLNQEELETYKSEREKLYEKIANSWRLTVISATCNSLAHSVNLHTDTIPFPSNL
;
A
#
# COMPACT_ATOMS: atom_id res chain seq x y z
N MET A 1 36.80 -15.15 8.62
CA MET A 1 35.81 -15.29 7.53
C MET A 1 34.46 -14.95 8.11
N THR A 2 34.08 -13.68 8.01
CA THR A 2 33.04 -13.09 8.87
C THR A 2 31.81 -12.81 8.01
N LYS A 3 30.66 -13.27 8.51
CA LYS A 3 29.26 -13.03 8.08
C LYS A 3 29.04 -11.77 7.22
N LEU A 4 29.22 -11.85 5.90
CA LEU A 4 28.72 -10.82 4.97
C LEU A 4 27.28 -11.15 4.49
N GLY A 5 26.89 -12.43 4.46
CA GLY A 5 25.61 -12.86 3.89
C GLY A 5 24.35 -12.64 4.76
N THR A 6 24.50 -12.37 6.07
CA THR A 6 23.35 -12.21 6.99
C THR A 6 22.90 -10.76 7.19
N LYS A 7 23.79 -9.79 6.97
CA LYS A 7 23.45 -8.36 7.14
C LYS A 7 22.65 -7.85 5.96
N THR A 8 23.07 -8.16 4.74
CA THR A 8 22.36 -7.80 3.50
C THR A 8 20.93 -8.34 3.45
N SER A 9 20.70 -9.55 3.98
CA SER A 9 19.34 -10.12 4.01
C SER A 9 18.42 -9.41 5.02
N ILE A 10 18.96 -8.93 6.16
CA ILE A 10 18.16 -8.21 7.16
C ILE A 10 17.81 -6.80 6.65
N ASP A 11 18.76 -6.12 6.02
CA ASP A 11 18.54 -4.80 5.42
C ASP A 11 17.51 -4.86 4.28
N GLU A 12 17.54 -5.92 3.46
CA GLU A 12 16.55 -6.16 2.40
C GLU A 12 15.15 -6.43 2.96
N GLN A 13 15.03 -7.26 4.00
CA GLN A 13 13.73 -7.58 4.62
C GLN A 13 13.14 -6.37 5.34
N SER A 14 13.98 -5.57 5.99
CA SER A 14 13.57 -4.30 6.61
C SER A 14 13.12 -3.29 5.55
N GLY A 15 13.85 -3.17 4.44
CA GLY A 15 13.43 -2.35 3.31
C GLY A 15 12.06 -2.74 2.76
N LYS A 16 11.81 -4.04 2.56
CA LYS A 16 10.49 -4.56 2.16
C LYS A 16 9.39 -4.16 3.14
N TYR A 17 9.65 -4.26 4.45
CA TYR A 17 8.69 -3.87 5.48
C TYR A 17 8.36 -2.37 5.40
N TYR A 18 9.36 -1.50 5.37
CA TYR A 18 9.12 -0.05 5.34
C TYR A 18 8.43 0.41 4.05
N PHE A 19 8.81 -0.17 2.90
CA PHE A 19 8.13 0.10 1.63
C PHE A 19 6.70 -0.44 1.62
N ALA A 20 6.46 -1.63 2.19
CA ALA A 20 5.10 -2.16 2.31
C ALA A 20 4.21 -1.21 3.14
N CYS A 21 4.71 -0.69 4.27
CA CYS A 21 3.98 0.29 5.08
C CYS A 21 3.69 1.57 4.28
N GLY A 22 4.70 2.14 3.62
CA GLY A 22 4.56 3.39 2.87
C GLY A 22 3.65 3.26 1.65
N PHE A 23 3.73 2.16 0.90
CA PHE A 23 2.83 1.91 -0.23
C PHE A 23 1.40 1.62 0.21
N LEU A 24 1.18 0.94 1.33
CA LEU A 24 -0.17 0.74 1.88
C LEU A 24 -0.78 2.08 2.35
N TRP A 25 -0.01 2.91 3.05
CA TRP A 25 -0.45 4.25 3.42
C TRP A 25 -0.87 5.07 2.20
N TRP A 26 -0.05 5.05 1.14
CA TRP A 26 -0.36 5.83 -0.06
C TRP A 26 -1.58 5.29 -0.80
N VAL A 27 -1.83 3.98 -0.74
CA VAL A 27 -3.08 3.39 -1.23
C VAL A 27 -4.28 4.03 -0.54
N PHE A 28 -4.28 4.15 0.79
CA PHE A 28 -5.38 4.80 1.53
C PHE A 28 -5.53 6.28 1.14
N HIS A 29 -4.42 7.00 1.08
CA HIS A 29 -4.44 8.44 0.76
C HIS A 29 -4.89 8.74 -0.67
N ALA A 30 -4.43 7.96 -1.65
CA ALA A 30 -4.75 8.21 -3.05
C ALA A 30 -6.23 7.95 -3.38
N PHE A 31 -6.90 7.12 -2.58
CA PHE A 31 -8.33 6.88 -2.67
C PHE A 31 -9.18 8.03 -2.20
N TYR A 32 -8.86 8.56 -1.02
CA TYR A 32 -9.55 9.72 -0.48
C TYR A 32 -9.61 10.85 -1.53
N ARG A 33 -8.46 11.15 -2.16
CA ARG A 33 -8.33 12.18 -3.20
C ARG A 33 -9.24 12.01 -4.43
N LEU A 34 -9.61 10.78 -4.79
CA LEU A 34 -10.43 10.55 -5.98
C LEU A 34 -11.92 10.66 -5.66
N LEU A 35 -12.32 10.15 -4.50
CA LEU A 35 -13.70 10.26 -4.02
C LEU A 35 -14.06 11.68 -3.57
N GLU A 36 -13.11 12.48 -3.07
CA GLU A 36 -13.29 13.92 -2.79
C GLU A 36 -13.83 14.69 -4.01
N SER A 37 -13.53 14.23 -5.24
CA SER A 37 -14.01 14.87 -6.47
C SER A 37 -15.46 14.54 -6.82
N ILE A 38 -16.12 13.66 -6.06
CA ILE A 38 -17.50 13.24 -6.30
C ILE A 38 -18.46 14.15 -5.54
N GLU A 39 -19.28 14.91 -6.28
CA GLU A 39 -20.28 15.83 -5.72
C GLU A 39 -21.58 15.10 -5.29
N THR A 40 -21.47 14.14 -4.37
CA THR A 40 -22.63 13.48 -3.74
C THR A 40 -22.52 13.63 -2.22
N ASP A 41 -23.43 14.37 -1.59
CA ASP A 41 -23.40 14.67 -0.14
C ASP A 41 -23.27 13.40 0.72
N ASP A 42 -24.04 12.36 0.43
CA ASP A 42 -23.99 11.08 1.15
C ASP A 42 -22.63 10.37 1.05
N ILE A 43 -21.90 10.53 -0.07
CA ILE A 43 -20.55 9.95 -0.24
C ILE A 43 -19.53 10.80 0.52
N GLN A 44 -19.71 12.12 0.57
CA GLN A 44 -18.83 12.99 1.33
C GLN A 44 -18.93 12.73 2.83
N ASP A 45 -20.13 12.48 3.37
CA ASP A 45 -20.30 12.11 4.77
C ASP A 45 -19.59 10.78 5.10
N ARG A 46 -19.74 9.77 4.22
CA ARG A 46 -19.03 8.49 4.36
C ARG A 46 -17.52 8.64 4.27
N LEU A 47 -17.02 9.54 3.42
CA LEU A 47 -15.60 9.85 3.32
C LEU A 47 -15.04 10.45 4.61
N ASN A 48 -15.77 11.38 5.22
CA ASN A 48 -15.38 11.99 6.49
C ASN A 48 -15.28 10.95 7.60
N GLU A 49 -16.24 10.02 7.68
CA GLU A 49 -16.18 8.90 8.63
C GLU A 49 -14.99 7.97 8.33
N CYS A 50 -14.77 7.65 7.04
CA CYS A 50 -13.67 6.82 6.58
C CYS A 50 -12.30 7.39 6.96
N GLU A 51 -12.12 8.71 6.85
CA GLU A 51 -10.88 9.41 7.25
C GLU A 51 -10.58 9.24 8.75
N LEU A 52 -11.61 9.36 9.61
CA LEU A 52 -11.46 9.18 11.05
C LEU A 52 -11.05 7.76 11.40
N GLU A 53 -11.68 6.76 10.76
CA GLU A 53 -11.35 5.35 10.99
C GLU A 53 -9.96 4.99 10.45
N PHE A 54 -9.51 5.64 9.39
CA PHE A 54 -8.14 5.48 8.87
C PHE A 54 -7.06 6.16 9.69
N GLU A 55 -7.38 7.14 10.55
CA GLU A 55 -6.38 8.00 11.18
C GLU A 55 -5.31 7.19 11.93
N GLU A 56 -5.74 6.25 12.77
CA GLU A 56 -4.85 5.45 13.62
C GLU A 56 -3.94 4.54 12.81
N VAL A 57 -4.49 3.79 11.85
CA VAL A 57 -3.72 2.90 10.98
C VAL A 57 -2.83 3.71 10.03
N GLY A 58 -3.34 4.80 9.47
CA GLY A 58 -2.62 5.68 8.57
C GLY A 58 -1.41 6.33 9.25
N ARG A 59 -1.60 6.85 10.48
CA ARG A 59 -0.51 7.38 11.31
C ARG A 59 0.53 6.31 11.61
N TRP A 60 0.10 5.11 12.03
CA TRP A 60 1.02 4.02 12.31
C TRP A 60 1.83 3.62 11.07
N LEU A 61 1.20 3.48 9.89
CA LEU A 61 1.89 3.14 8.64
C LEU A 61 2.93 4.21 8.24
N LEU A 62 2.60 5.49 8.43
CA LEU A 62 3.53 6.60 8.22
C LEU A 62 4.72 6.53 9.16
N ASP A 63 4.48 6.34 10.46
CA ASP A 63 5.52 6.25 11.47
C ASP A 63 6.46 5.06 11.19
N GLU A 64 5.91 3.89 10.89
CA GLU A 64 6.70 2.71 10.53
C GLU A 64 7.55 2.96 9.30
N SER A 65 6.97 3.52 8.24
CA SER A 65 7.70 3.85 7.03
C SER A 65 8.81 4.88 7.30
N GLY A 66 8.52 5.89 8.13
CA GLY A 66 9.43 6.96 8.53
C GLY A 66 10.64 6.49 9.35
N LYS A 67 10.55 5.36 10.06
CA LYS A 67 11.69 4.77 10.81
C LYS A 67 12.89 4.45 9.93
N ALA A 68 12.69 4.30 8.62
CA ALA A 68 13.79 4.12 7.67
C ALA A 68 14.64 5.41 7.48
N GLY A 69 14.15 6.58 7.87
CA GLY A 69 14.88 7.85 7.77
C GLY A 69 15.36 8.15 6.35
N LEU A 70 16.62 8.56 6.20
CA LEU A 70 17.28 8.86 4.91
C LEU A 70 18.08 7.66 4.37
N ALA A 71 17.60 6.44 4.56
CA ALA A 71 18.32 5.22 4.20
C ALA A 71 18.33 4.88 2.69
N PHE A 72 17.56 5.59 1.86
CA PHE A 72 17.39 5.27 0.44
C PHE A 72 18.14 6.26 -0.46
N ARG A 73 18.37 5.89 -1.73
CA ARG A 73 19.11 6.74 -2.67
C ARG A 73 18.40 6.98 -3.98
N ILE A 74 18.41 8.23 -4.44
CA ILE A 74 18.01 8.67 -5.79
C ILE A 74 19.14 9.55 -6.32
N GLU A 75 19.64 9.27 -7.53
CA GLU A 75 20.70 10.09 -8.17
C GLU A 75 21.89 10.39 -7.23
N ASN A 76 22.33 9.37 -6.48
CA ASN A 76 23.39 9.42 -5.47
C ASN A 76 23.12 10.26 -4.19
N LYS A 77 21.93 10.86 -4.05
CA LYS A 77 21.51 11.56 -2.82
C LYS A 77 20.74 10.64 -1.90
N ASN A 78 21.01 10.75 -0.60
CA ASN A 78 20.20 10.09 0.41
C ASN A 78 18.84 10.78 0.52
N VAL A 79 17.77 10.01 0.47
CA VAL A 79 16.39 10.49 0.48
C VAL A 79 15.55 9.70 1.47
N SER A 80 14.42 10.29 1.86
CA SER A 80 13.41 9.58 2.63
C SER A 80 12.73 8.51 1.79
N ILE A 81 12.07 7.57 2.47
CA ILE A 81 11.25 6.58 1.79
C ILE A 81 10.13 7.23 0.98
N PHE A 82 9.54 8.32 1.49
CA PHE A 82 8.44 9.04 0.83
C PHE A 82 8.87 9.65 -0.50
N ALA A 83 10.04 10.31 -0.54
CA ALA A 83 10.60 10.82 -1.79
C ALA A 83 10.93 9.69 -2.79
N TYR A 84 11.28 8.50 -2.29
CA TYR A 84 11.47 7.33 -3.13
C TYR A 84 10.16 6.80 -3.70
N ILE A 85 9.18 6.66 -2.81
CA ILE A 85 7.83 6.23 -3.09
C ILE A 85 7.20 7.14 -4.16
N GLU A 86 7.34 8.46 -4.07
CA GLU A 86 6.82 9.45 -5.06
C GLU A 86 7.11 9.08 -6.54
N GLN A 87 8.24 8.45 -6.84
CA GLN A 87 8.57 7.98 -8.21
C GLN A 87 7.59 6.93 -8.76
N TYR A 88 6.80 6.29 -7.89
CA TYR A 88 5.81 5.27 -8.20
C TYR A 88 4.38 5.81 -8.26
N GLU A 89 4.16 7.13 -8.17
CA GLU A 89 2.82 7.74 -8.22
C GLU A 89 2.00 7.22 -9.40
N LYS A 90 2.60 7.17 -10.59
CA LYS A 90 1.93 6.67 -11.80
C LYS A 90 1.43 5.23 -11.65
N THR A 91 2.21 4.38 -10.99
CA THR A 91 1.86 2.98 -10.77
C THR A 91 0.65 2.88 -9.85
N ILE A 92 0.62 3.68 -8.78
CA ILE A 92 -0.47 3.68 -7.80
C ILE A 92 -1.73 4.25 -8.43
N MET A 93 -1.64 5.35 -9.16
CA MET A 93 -2.76 5.91 -9.89
C MET A 93 -3.31 4.94 -10.95
N ASN A 94 -2.51 4.01 -11.48
CA ASN A 94 -3.02 2.97 -12.37
C ASN A 94 -3.88 1.94 -11.62
N TRP A 95 -3.53 1.57 -10.39
CA TRP A 95 -4.36 0.66 -9.58
C TRP A 95 -5.75 1.23 -9.36
N ILE A 96 -5.82 2.51 -9.04
CA ILE A 96 -7.09 3.17 -8.78
C ILE A 96 -7.88 3.37 -10.08
N ARG A 97 -7.21 3.72 -11.19
CA ARG A 97 -7.87 3.76 -12.50
C ARG A 97 -8.43 2.40 -12.93
N ASP A 98 -7.77 1.29 -12.57
CA ASP A 98 -8.32 -0.04 -12.85
C ASP A 98 -9.61 -0.28 -12.05
N LEU A 99 -9.70 0.18 -10.79
CA LEU A 99 -10.93 0.13 -9.98
C LEU A 99 -12.04 1.04 -10.54
N ASP A 100 -11.72 2.29 -10.88
CA ASP A 100 -12.66 3.23 -11.48
C ASP A 100 -13.21 2.68 -12.81
N SER A 101 -12.34 2.14 -13.67
CA SER A 101 -12.75 1.50 -14.93
C SER A 101 -13.73 0.35 -14.70
N ALA A 102 -13.50 -0.46 -13.66
CA ALA A 102 -14.42 -1.54 -13.31
C ALA A 102 -15.78 -1.02 -12.84
N SER A 103 -15.81 0.12 -12.15
CA SER A 103 -17.08 0.74 -11.73
C SER A 103 -17.94 1.18 -12.91
N ARG A 104 -17.30 1.67 -13.98
CA ARG A 104 -18.00 2.20 -15.18
C ARG A 104 -18.57 1.12 -16.08
N ASN A 105 -18.17 -0.14 -15.89
CA ASN A 105 -18.63 -1.26 -16.72
C ASN A 105 -20.03 -1.73 -16.35
N LEU A 106 -20.55 -1.33 -15.19
CA LEU A 106 -21.97 -1.47 -14.88
C LEU A 106 -22.71 -0.38 -15.63
N ASN A 107 -23.57 -0.74 -16.59
CA ASN A 107 -24.41 0.21 -17.35
C ASN A 107 -25.50 0.83 -16.46
N GLN A 108 -25.11 1.54 -15.41
CA GLN A 108 -25.96 2.13 -14.39
C GLN A 108 -25.96 3.66 -14.50
N GLY A 109 -26.87 4.30 -13.75
CA GLY A 109 -26.85 5.76 -13.59
C GLY A 109 -25.62 6.23 -12.82
N ILE A 110 -25.24 7.51 -13.02
CA ILE A 110 -24.03 8.12 -12.44
C ILE A 110 -23.95 7.95 -10.91
N ALA A 111 -25.06 8.11 -10.19
CA ALA A 111 -25.08 7.96 -8.73
C ALA A 111 -24.75 6.52 -8.28
N SER A 112 -25.38 5.51 -8.90
CA SER A 112 -25.10 4.10 -8.61
C SER A 112 -23.65 3.73 -8.97
N GLN A 113 -23.10 4.33 -10.03
CA GLN A 113 -21.68 4.16 -10.37
C GLN A 113 -20.75 4.68 -9.26
N HIS A 114 -21.04 5.84 -8.66
CA HIS A 114 -20.24 6.37 -7.55
C HIS A 114 -20.32 5.46 -6.31
N TYR A 115 -21.51 4.98 -5.94
CA TYR A 115 -21.67 4.03 -4.84
C TYR A 115 -20.98 2.70 -5.13
N TYR A 116 -21.01 2.23 -6.37
CA TYR A 116 -20.31 1.01 -6.75
C TYR A 116 -18.79 1.20 -6.71
N PHE A 117 -18.27 2.35 -7.17
CA PHE A 117 -16.85 2.67 -7.04
C PHE A 117 -16.41 2.70 -5.57
N TYR A 118 -17.15 3.38 -4.70
CA TYR A 118 -16.91 3.39 -3.26
C TYR A 118 -16.93 1.97 -2.65
N TYR A 119 -17.89 1.13 -3.06
CA TYR A 119 -17.94 -0.29 -2.68
C TYR A 119 -16.69 -1.05 -3.12
N LEU A 120 -16.26 -0.90 -4.38
CA LEU A 120 -15.05 -1.56 -4.90
C LEU A 120 -13.80 -1.16 -4.10
N GLU A 121 -13.70 0.11 -3.71
CA GLU A 121 -12.58 0.60 -2.94
C GLU A 121 -12.57 0.01 -1.53
N CYS A 122 -13.70 0.01 -0.82
CA CYS A 122 -13.79 -0.60 0.50
C CYS A 122 -13.45 -2.10 0.46
N GLU A 123 -13.95 -2.82 -0.56
CA GLU A 123 -13.72 -4.27 -0.73
C GLU A 123 -12.24 -4.55 -1.03
N TRP A 124 -11.64 -3.71 -1.88
CA TRP A 124 -10.21 -3.81 -2.18
C TRP A 124 -9.34 -3.46 -0.97
N LEU A 125 -9.72 -2.48 -0.14
CA LEU A 125 -8.99 -2.15 1.09
C LEU A 125 -8.95 -3.32 2.05
N VAL A 126 -10.08 -3.97 2.31
CA VAL A 126 -10.14 -5.19 3.11
C VAL A 126 -9.21 -6.26 2.53
N TYR A 127 -9.22 -6.44 1.21
CA TYR A 127 -8.33 -7.38 0.53
C TYR A 127 -6.85 -7.00 0.71
N MET A 128 -6.50 -5.73 0.57
CA MET A 128 -5.14 -5.22 0.70
C MET A 128 -4.60 -5.33 2.13
N LEU A 129 -5.45 -5.09 3.15
CA LEU A 129 -5.11 -5.35 4.55
C LEU A 129 -4.71 -6.81 4.77
N SER A 130 -5.48 -7.73 4.18
CA SER A 130 -5.20 -9.18 4.23
C SER A 130 -3.90 -9.54 3.49
N VAL A 131 -3.65 -8.91 2.33
CA VAL A 131 -2.39 -9.09 1.58
C VAL A 131 -1.19 -8.57 2.37
N PHE A 132 -1.33 -7.40 3.01
CA PHE A 132 -0.30 -6.80 3.84
C PHE A 132 0.02 -7.67 5.06
N ASP A 133 -0.99 -8.14 5.79
CA ASP A 133 -0.82 -9.07 6.93
C ASP A 133 0.01 -10.30 6.53
N ARG A 134 -0.39 -10.96 5.44
CA ARG A 134 0.35 -12.12 4.91
C ARG A 134 1.76 -11.75 4.50
N PHE A 135 1.95 -10.60 3.86
CA PHE A 135 3.26 -10.15 3.42
C PHE A 135 4.20 -9.93 4.61
N VAL A 136 3.78 -9.16 5.62
CA VAL A 136 4.59 -8.86 6.81
C VAL A 136 4.96 -10.13 7.57
N LYS A 137 4.02 -11.07 7.74
CA LYS A 137 4.27 -12.37 8.38
C LYS A 137 5.29 -13.26 7.65
N THR A 138 5.57 -13.00 6.36
CA THR A 138 6.62 -13.72 5.60
C THR A 138 8.00 -13.10 5.76
N LEU A 139 8.11 -11.92 6.36
CA LEU A 139 9.39 -11.24 6.57
C LEU A 139 10.08 -11.79 7.82
N ASN A 140 11.37 -12.10 7.70
CA ASN A 140 12.16 -12.67 8.80
C ASN A 140 12.88 -11.57 9.60
N VAL A 141 12.12 -10.63 10.18
CA VAL A 141 12.64 -9.56 11.05
C VAL A 141 11.74 -9.46 12.30
N PRO A 142 12.08 -10.17 13.40
CA PRO A 142 11.20 -10.33 14.56
C PRO A 142 10.73 -9.01 15.18
N GLU A 143 11.59 -8.00 15.24
CA GLU A 143 11.28 -6.70 15.85
C GLU A 143 10.22 -5.95 15.04
N LEU A 144 10.26 -6.03 13.71
CA LEU A 144 9.28 -5.41 12.82
C LEU A 144 7.95 -6.18 12.82
N LEU A 145 8.03 -7.51 12.89
CA LEU A 145 6.83 -8.33 13.07
C LEU A 145 6.14 -8.00 14.40
N GLN A 146 6.89 -7.84 15.49
CA GLN A 146 6.32 -7.46 16.78
C GLN A 146 5.66 -6.08 16.72
N SER A 147 6.32 -5.09 16.10
CA SER A 147 5.75 -3.75 15.87
C SER A 147 4.37 -3.84 15.18
N TYR A 148 4.26 -4.67 14.14
CA TYR A 148 3.00 -4.93 13.45
C TYR A 148 1.95 -5.62 14.34
N LEU A 149 2.36 -6.64 15.10
CA LEU A 149 1.45 -7.36 15.99
C LEU A 149 0.91 -6.45 17.10
N ASP A 150 1.71 -5.51 17.60
CA ASP A 150 1.27 -4.53 18.61
C ASP A 150 0.19 -3.60 18.06
N ALA A 151 0.20 -3.31 16.75
CA ALA A 151 -0.82 -2.51 16.07
C ALA A 151 -1.99 -3.33 15.49
N SER A 152 -1.93 -4.67 15.56
CA SER A 152 -2.88 -5.56 14.87
C SER A 152 -4.34 -5.34 15.23
N LEU A 153 -4.62 -4.83 16.44
CA LEU A 153 -5.98 -4.48 16.85
C LEU A 153 -6.54 -3.32 16.00
N HIS A 154 -5.76 -2.27 15.75
CA HIS A 154 -6.17 -1.15 14.89
C HIS A 154 -6.48 -1.61 13.45
N PHE A 155 -5.65 -2.51 12.92
CA PHE A 155 -5.90 -3.11 11.60
C PHE A 155 -7.18 -3.95 11.57
N LYS A 156 -7.47 -4.67 12.65
CA LYS A 156 -8.70 -5.45 12.78
C LYS A 156 -9.91 -4.53 12.86
N ASP A 157 -9.88 -3.51 13.72
CA ASP A 157 -10.98 -2.58 13.90
C ASP A 157 -11.32 -1.87 12.59
N LEU A 158 -10.29 -1.41 11.86
CA LEU A 158 -10.48 -0.84 10.53
C LEU A 158 -11.09 -1.84 9.54
N SER A 159 -10.59 -3.09 9.54
CA SER A 159 -11.11 -4.13 8.65
C SER A 159 -12.57 -4.50 8.96
N ASP A 160 -12.98 -4.46 10.22
CA ASP A 160 -14.34 -4.75 10.63
C ASP A 160 -15.27 -3.60 10.21
N TRP A 161 -14.85 -2.35 10.44
CA TRP A 161 -15.58 -1.17 9.98
C TRP A 161 -15.78 -1.17 8.46
N LEU A 162 -14.73 -1.45 7.68
CA LEU A 162 -14.84 -1.55 6.21
C LEU A 162 -15.84 -2.63 5.77
N GLN A 163 -15.94 -3.74 6.49
CA GLN A 163 -16.91 -4.81 6.18
C GLN A 163 -18.36 -4.40 6.51
N GLU A 164 -18.56 -3.69 7.61
CA GLU A 164 -19.86 -3.09 7.94
C GLU A 164 -20.28 -2.08 6.89
N GLU A 165 -19.34 -1.24 6.46
CA GLU A 165 -19.59 -0.22 5.43
C GLU A 165 -19.90 -0.83 4.07
N LEU A 166 -19.17 -1.88 3.66
CA LEU A 166 -19.50 -2.67 2.47
C LEU A 166 -20.93 -3.22 2.51
N SER A 167 -21.31 -3.78 3.66
CA SER A 167 -22.64 -4.36 3.85
C SER A 167 -23.71 -3.28 3.75
N SER A 168 -23.48 -2.13 4.39
CA SER A 168 -24.36 -0.95 4.35
C SER A 168 -24.55 -0.44 2.92
N VAL A 169 -23.46 -0.23 2.18
CA VAL A 169 -23.52 0.29 0.82
C VAL A 169 -24.21 -0.69 -0.12
N ALA A 170 -23.88 -1.99 -0.01
CA ALA A 170 -24.47 -3.03 -0.84
C ALA A 170 -25.99 -3.15 -0.63
N ILE A 171 -26.46 -3.10 0.62
CA ILE A 171 -27.89 -3.23 0.94
C ILE A 171 -28.69 -2.02 0.48
N ASN A 172 -28.14 -0.81 0.69
CA ASN A 172 -28.90 0.43 0.54
C ASN A 172 -28.87 1.01 -0.87
N PHE A 173 -27.78 0.78 -1.64
CA PHE A 173 -27.56 1.50 -2.91
C PHE A 173 -27.29 0.61 -4.12
N LEU A 174 -27.02 -0.68 -3.94
CA LEU A 174 -26.57 -1.58 -5.00
C LEU A 174 -27.51 -2.77 -5.22
N ASN A 175 -27.51 -3.29 -6.44
CA ASN A 175 -28.22 -4.52 -6.77
C ASN A 175 -27.34 -5.75 -6.44
N GLN A 176 -27.84 -6.60 -5.55
CA GLN A 176 -27.15 -7.79 -5.07
C GLN A 176 -26.88 -8.83 -6.17
N GLU A 177 -27.77 -8.96 -7.16
CA GLU A 177 -27.59 -9.90 -8.28
C GLU A 177 -26.44 -9.46 -9.19
N GLU A 178 -26.33 -8.15 -9.43
CA GLU A 178 -25.21 -7.59 -10.20
C GLU A 178 -23.90 -7.74 -9.40
N LEU A 179 -23.91 -7.46 -8.10
CA LEU A 179 -22.75 -7.69 -7.24
C LEU A 179 -22.25 -9.14 -7.29
N GLU A 180 -23.14 -10.13 -7.27
CA GLU A 180 -22.70 -11.53 -7.38
C GLU A 180 -22.22 -11.87 -8.80
N THR A 181 -22.87 -11.33 -9.83
CA THR A 181 -22.49 -11.56 -11.24
C THR A 181 -21.05 -11.14 -11.53
N TYR A 182 -20.61 -10.00 -10.99
CA TYR A 182 -19.27 -9.45 -11.24
C TYR A 182 -18.21 -9.90 -10.24
N LYS A 183 -18.56 -10.72 -9.25
CA LYS A 183 -17.67 -11.13 -8.16
C LYS A 183 -16.35 -11.73 -8.64
N SER A 184 -16.40 -12.67 -9.58
CA SER A 184 -15.18 -13.32 -10.08
C SER A 184 -14.25 -12.35 -10.84
N GLU A 185 -14.81 -11.36 -11.53
CA GLU A 185 -14.02 -10.35 -12.23
C GLU A 185 -13.37 -9.37 -11.25
N ARG A 186 -14.11 -8.97 -10.19
CA ARG A 186 -13.57 -8.17 -9.09
C ARG A 186 -12.43 -8.86 -8.36
N GLU A 187 -12.59 -10.13 -8.01
CA GLU A 187 -11.55 -10.92 -7.33
C GLU A 187 -10.25 -10.97 -8.16
N LYS A 188 -10.36 -11.18 -9.48
CA LYS A 188 -9.21 -11.15 -10.40
C LYS A 188 -8.55 -9.78 -10.48
N LEU A 189 -9.35 -8.71 -10.46
CA LEU A 189 -8.87 -7.34 -10.44
C LEU A 189 -8.08 -7.06 -9.15
N TYR A 190 -8.61 -7.43 -7.99
CA TYR A 190 -7.93 -7.25 -6.71
C TYR A 190 -6.64 -8.05 -6.63
N GLU A 191 -6.64 -9.29 -7.12
CA GLU A 191 -5.43 -10.11 -7.20
C GLU A 191 -4.38 -9.47 -8.13
N LYS A 192 -4.79 -8.98 -9.30
CA LYS A 192 -3.90 -8.27 -10.23
C LYS A 192 -3.25 -7.06 -9.55
N ILE A 193 -4.06 -6.23 -8.89
CA ILE A 193 -3.56 -5.03 -8.21
C ILE A 193 -2.65 -5.40 -7.04
N ALA A 194 -3.03 -6.35 -6.18
CA ALA A 194 -2.23 -6.78 -5.05
C ALA A 194 -0.89 -7.39 -5.47
N ASN A 195 -0.88 -8.15 -6.57
CA ASN A 195 0.36 -8.65 -7.16
C ASN A 195 1.23 -7.50 -7.66
N SER A 196 0.65 -6.49 -8.32
CA SER A 196 1.37 -5.30 -8.73
C SER A 196 1.94 -4.53 -7.53
N TRP A 197 1.19 -4.38 -6.44
CA TRP A 197 1.65 -3.75 -5.21
C TRP A 197 2.86 -4.51 -4.62
N ARG A 198 2.76 -5.83 -4.52
CA ARG A 198 3.86 -6.67 -4.01
C ARG A 198 5.12 -6.55 -4.86
N LEU A 199 4.97 -6.57 -6.19
CA LEU A 199 6.08 -6.38 -7.12
C LEU A 199 6.70 -4.99 -6.99
N THR A 200 5.89 -3.96 -6.76
CA THR A 200 6.37 -2.60 -6.51
C THR A 200 7.19 -2.52 -5.21
N VAL A 201 6.74 -3.12 -4.11
CA VAL A 201 7.50 -3.21 -2.85
C VAL A 201 8.88 -3.87 -3.07
N ILE A 202 8.88 -5.01 -3.76
CA ILE A 202 10.12 -5.76 -4.05
C ILE A 202 11.04 -4.95 -4.94
N SER A 203 10.52 -4.37 -6.02
CA SER A 203 11.27 -3.55 -6.97
C SER A 203 11.88 -2.31 -6.30
N ALA A 204 11.09 -1.58 -5.50
CA ALA A 204 11.57 -0.40 -4.77
C ALA A 204 12.69 -0.77 -3.80
N THR A 205 12.55 -1.89 -3.08
CA THR A 205 13.61 -2.39 -2.20
C THR A 205 14.88 -2.70 -3.00
N CYS A 206 14.79 -3.51 -4.04
CA CYS A 206 15.95 -3.90 -4.86
C CYS A 206 16.64 -2.69 -5.48
N ASN A 207 15.88 -1.75 -6.04
CA ASN A 207 16.43 -0.57 -6.69
C ASN A 207 17.08 0.39 -5.69
N SER A 208 16.53 0.51 -4.48
CA SER A 208 17.13 1.32 -3.43
C SER A 208 18.47 0.75 -2.93
N LEU A 209 18.60 -0.58 -2.91
CA LEU A 209 19.82 -1.28 -2.48
C LEU A 209 20.86 -1.44 -3.60
N ALA A 210 20.46 -1.53 -4.87
CA ALA A 210 21.40 -1.63 -5.99
C ALA A 210 22.34 -0.40 -6.08
N HIS A 211 21.88 0.76 -5.59
CA HIS A 211 22.66 2.00 -5.52
C HIS A 211 23.59 2.10 -4.28
N SER A 212 23.56 1.11 -3.37
CA SER A 212 24.48 1.04 -2.22
C SER A 212 25.70 0.15 -2.47
N VAL A 213 25.65 -0.77 -3.44
CA VAL A 213 26.71 -1.77 -3.70
C VAL A 213 27.88 -1.22 -4.55
N ASN A 214 27.71 -0.13 -5.28
CA ASN A 214 28.75 0.44 -6.16
C ASN A 214 29.84 1.30 -5.45
N LEU A 215 29.95 1.24 -4.11
CA LEU A 215 30.95 2.03 -3.34
C LEU A 215 32.02 1.20 -2.63
N HIS A 216 32.13 -0.10 -2.89
CA HIS A 216 33.16 -0.95 -2.27
C HIS A 216 34.18 -1.55 -3.25
N THR A 217 34.25 -1.08 -4.50
CA THR A 217 35.28 -1.54 -5.46
C THR A 217 36.41 -0.57 -5.74
N ASP A 218 36.41 0.65 -5.20
CA ASP A 218 37.51 1.60 -5.40
C ASP A 218 38.27 1.90 -4.10
N THR A 219 38.92 0.89 -3.53
CA THR A 219 40.18 1.10 -2.81
C THR A 219 41.31 0.52 -3.65
N ILE A 220 41.80 1.33 -4.59
CA ILE A 220 43.13 1.12 -5.19
C ILE A 220 44.15 1.47 -4.10
N PRO A 221 45.08 0.58 -3.73
CA PRO A 221 46.16 0.92 -2.81
C PRO A 221 47.16 1.80 -3.57
N PHE A 222 47.46 2.99 -3.07
CA PHE A 222 48.69 3.68 -3.45
C PHE A 222 49.78 3.41 -2.40
N PRO A 223 51.01 3.08 -2.83
CA PRO A 223 52.04 2.56 -1.96
C PRO A 223 52.76 3.67 -1.21
N SER A 224 53.29 3.29 -0.06
CA SER A 224 54.36 3.97 0.66
C SER A 224 55.52 4.36 -0.25
N ASN A 225 55.86 5.65 -0.28
CA ASN A 225 57.21 6.20 -0.15
C ASN A 225 57.20 7.72 -0.40
N LEU A 226 57.37 8.51 0.66
CA LEU A 226 58.20 9.72 0.76
C LEU A 226 58.31 10.14 2.22
#